data_AF-A0A5B2VA75-F1
#
_entry.id   AF-A0A5B2VA75-F1
#
_cell.length_a   1.000
_cell.length_b   1.000
_cell.length_c   1.000
_cell.angle_alpha   90.00
_cell.angle_beta   90.00
_cell.angle_gamma   90.00
#
_symmetry.space_group_name_H-M   'P 1'
#
loop_
_entity.id
_entity.type
_entity.pdbx_description
1 polymer ?
#
loop_
_entity_poly.entity_id
_entity_poly.type
_entity_poly.pdbx_seq_one_letter_code
_entity_poly.pdbx_strand_id
1 'polypeptide(L)'
;MTVAHTTELPISAPPVSTGKPLRIALWVAQGLVAAMFVMSGFMKLATPITELAAMMPWAGQVSPAFVRFIGVVDLAGGIGILLPALTRIQPRLTVLAALGCAVLQVLAFAFHAYRGEFEVLPVNVVLLALSAFVFWGRSQAAPILPRA
;
A
#
# COMPACT_ATOMS: atom_id res chain seq x y z
N MET A 1 -26.59 57.09 8.40
CA MET A 1 -27.23 55.77 8.58
C MET A 1 -26.53 54.82 7.63
N THR A 2 -25.48 54.15 8.09
CA THR A 2 -24.62 53.29 7.25
C THR A 2 -24.80 51.87 7.74
N VAL A 3 -25.39 51.02 6.91
CA VAL A 3 -25.68 49.61 7.21
C VAL A 3 -24.39 48.82 7.07
N ALA A 4 -23.98 48.14 8.15
CA ALA A 4 -22.84 47.23 8.15
C ALA A 4 -23.19 45.95 7.38
N HIS A 5 -22.43 45.64 6.33
CA HIS A 5 -22.47 44.34 5.65
C HIS A 5 -21.80 43.30 6.56
N THR A 6 -22.58 42.45 7.20
CA THR A 6 -22.08 41.25 7.89
C THR A 6 -21.74 40.19 6.86
N THR A 7 -20.45 39.91 6.69
CA THR A 7 -19.94 38.80 5.88
C THR A 7 -20.21 37.50 6.63
N GLU A 8 -21.25 36.76 6.24
CA GLU A 8 -21.46 35.39 6.75
C GLU A 8 -20.34 34.48 6.23
N LEU A 9 -19.57 33.90 7.14
CA LEU A 9 -18.55 32.91 6.81
C LEU A 9 -19.24 31.65 6.26
N PRO A 10 -18.75 31.06 5.14
CA PRO A 10 -19.37 29.88 4.57
C PRO A 10 -19.32 28.73 5.60
N ILE A 11 -20.51 28.24 5.94
CA ILE A 11 -20.73 27.10 6.82
C ILE A 11 -19.94 25.93 6.22
N SER A 12 -18.87 25.52 6.90
CA SER A 12 -18.06 24.37 6.52
C SER A 12 -19.00 23.17 6.36
N ALA A 13 -19.10 22.62 5.15
CA ALA A 13 -19.92 21.46 4.88
C ALA A 13 -19.61 20.35 5.91
N PRO A 14 -20.63 19.66 6.45
CA PRO A 14 -20.40 18.62 7.44
C PRO A 14 -19.48 17.54 6.85
N PRO A 15 -18.54 16.98 7.64
CA PRO A 15 -17.68 15.91 7.16
C PRO A 15 -18.55 14.75 6.68
N VAL A 16 -18.40 14.38 5.41
CA VAL A 16 -19.11 13.25 4.79
C VAL A 16 -18.96 12.05 5.71
N SER A 17 -20.07 11.53 6.23
CA SER A 17 -20.05 10.35 7.07
C SER A 17 -19.57 9.17 6.22
N THR A 18 -18.30 8.78 6.39
CA THR A 18 -17.74 7.67 5.63
C THR A 18 -18.53 6.40 5.93
N GLY A 19 -19.21 5.85 4.92
CA GLY A 19 -20.05 4.67 5.07
C GLY A 19 -19.30 3.48 5.68
N LYS A 20 -19.97 2.76 6.59
CA LYS A 20 -19.46 1.51 7.19
C LYS A 20 -18.92 0.51 6.15
N PRO A 21 -19.52 0.32 4.95
CA PRO A 21 -18.99 -0.57 3.93
C PRO A 21 -17.59 -0.17 3.44
N LEU A 22 -17.33 1.12 3.20
CA LEU A 22 -16.03 1.61 2.71
C LEU A 22 -14.93 1.34 3.75
N ARG A 23 -15.22 1.54 5.04
CA ARG A 23 -14.26 1.25 6.12
C ARG A 23 -13.90 -0.23 6.17
N ILE A 24 -14.88 -1.12 6.00
CA ILE A 24 -14.67 -2.57 5.94
C ILE A 24 -13.81 -2.92 4.72
N ALA A 25 -14.17 -2.40 3.53
CA ALA A 25 -13.42 -2.65 2.31
C ALA A 25 -11.95 -2.23 2.42
N LEU A 26 -11.67 -1.07 3.04
CA LEU A 26 -10.29 -0.61 3.27
C LEU A 26 -9.50 -1.51 4.22
N TRP A 27 -10.14 -2.06 5.25
CA TRP A 27 -9.49 -3.01 6.15
C TRP A 27 -9.20 -4.34 5.44
N VAL A 28 -10.13 -4.83 4.63
CA VAL A 28 -9.90 -6.03 3.80
C VAL A 28 -8.75 -5.80 2.83
N ALA A 29 -8.76 -4.69 2.09
CA ALA A 29 -7.68 -4.34 1.17
C ALA A 29 -6.32 -4.24 1.86
N GLN A 30 -6.25 -3.56 3.02
CA GLN A 30 -5.03 -3.51 3.83
C GLN A 30 -4.55 -4.89 4.26
N GLY A 31 -5.45 -5.75 4.73
CA GLY A 31 -5.12 -7.11 5.15
C GLY A 31 -4.55 -7.93 3.99
N LEU A 32 -5.16 -7.85 2.80
CA LEU A 32 -4.70 -8.53 1.60
C LEU A 32 -3.31 -8.02 1.15
N VAL A 33 -3.12 -6.71 1.06
CA VAL A 33 -1.82 -6.13 0.70
C VAL A 33 -0.76 -6.52 1.72
N ALA A 34 -1.07 -6.42 3.02
CA ALA A 34 -0.15 -6.80 4.09
C ALA A 34 0.24 -8.27 3.99
N ALA A 35 -0.72 -9.18 3.85
CA ALA A 35 -0.44 -10.62 3.74
C ALA A 35 0.47 -10.92 2.54
N MET A 36 0.15 -10.38 1.36
CA MET A 36 0.93 -10.62 0.14
C MET A 36 2.34 -10.06 0.23
N PHE A 37 2.50 -8.82 0.70
CA PHE A 37 3.81 -8.18 0.83
C PHE A 37 4.67 -8.80 1.94
N VAL A 38 4.09 -9.14 3.09
CA VAL A 38 4.81 -9.85 4.16
C VAL A 38 5.26 -11.22 3.70
N MET A 39 4.39 -11.99 3.06
CA MET A 39 4.73 -13.32 2.53
C MET A 39 5.83 -13.21 1.47
N SER A 40 5.69 -12.31 0.51
CA SER A 40 6.68 -12.05 -0.53
C SER A 40 8.04 -11.65 0.05
N GLY A 41 8.04 -10.68 0.97
CA GLY A 41 9.25 -10.21 1.64
C GLY A 41 9.93 -11.32 2.44
N PHE A 42 9.14 -12.09 3.20
CA PHE A 42 9.65 -13.22 3.97
C PHE A 42 10.30 -14.28 3.07
N MET A 43 9.64 -14.74 2.00
CA MET A 43 10.23 -15.69 1.05
C MET A 43 11.54 -15.15 0.45
N LYS A 44 11.55 -13.90 0.02
CA LYS A 44 12.74 -13.24 -0.54
C LYS A 44 13.88 -13.05 0.46
N LEU A 45 13.64 -13.16 1.77
CA LEU A 45 14.68 -13.03 2.80
C LEU A 45 15.11 -14.38 3.38
N ALA A 46 14.18 -15.32 3.51
CA ALA A 46 14.40 -16.59 4.20
C ALA A 46 14.80 -17.75 3.25
N THR A 47 14.44 -17.68 1.97
CA THR A 47 14.68 -18.78 1.02
C THR A 47 16.05 -18.61 0.32
N PRO A 48 16.85 -19.68 0.13
CA PRO A 48 18.05 -19.64 -0.72
C PRO A 48 17.73 -19.18 -2.15
N ILE A 49 18.64 -18.43 -2.79
CA ILE A 49 18.37 -17.84 -4.12
C ILE A 49 18.11 -18.92 -5.18
N THR A 50 18.81 -20.06 -5.10
CA THR A 50 18.63 -21.18 -6.04
C THR A 50 17.24 -21.81 -5.94
N GLU A 51 16.71 -21.99 -4.73
CA GLU A 51 15.35 -22.49 -4.50
C GLU A 51 14.30 -21.44 -4.89
N LEU A 52 14.54 -20.18 -4.55
CA LEU A 52 13.65 -19.07 -4.89
C LEU A 52 13.54 -18.91 -6.42
N ALA A 53 14.63 -19.10 -7.15
CA ALA A 53 14.66 -19.04 -8.62
C ALA A 53 13.80 -20.13 -9.28
N ALA A 54 13.55 -21.26 -8.62
CA ALA A 54 12.64 -22.29 -9.14
C ALA A 54 11.17 -21.85 -9.10
N MET A 55 10.81 -20.93 -8.20
CA MET A 55 9.45 -20.39 -8.04
C MET A 55 9.29 -19.01 -8.70
N MET A 56 10.36 -18.22 -8.71
CA MET A 56 10.43 -16.85 -9.21
C MET A 56 11.67 -16.72 -10.11
N PRO A 57 11.58 -17.07 -11.40
CA PRO A 57 12.75 -17.15 -12.28
C PRO A 57 13.64 -15.89 -12.28
N TRP A 58 13.03 -14.70 -12.19
CA TRP A 58 13.78 -13.44 -12.13
C TRP A 58 14.77 -13.35 -10.96
N ALA A 59 14.50 -14.01 -9.83
CA ALA A 59 15.34 -13.96 -8.64
C ALA A 59 16.71 -14.63 -8.86
N GLY A 60 16.80 -15.57 -9.81
CA GLY A 60 18.06 -16.19 -10.23
C GLY A 60 18.81 -15.41 -11.31
N GLN A 61 18.21 -14.35 -11.85
CA GLN A 61 18.72 -13.61 -13.02
C GLN A 61 19.19 -12.19 -12.69
N VAL A 62 19.15 -11.83 -11.41
CA VAL A 62 19.61 -10.55 -10.85
C VAL A 62 20.52 -10.82 -9.66
N SER A 63 21.18 -9.79 -9.13
CA SER A 63 22.07 -9.98 -7.99
C SER A 63 21.29 -10.43 -6.74
N PRO A 64 21.83 -11.35 -5.92
CA PRO A 64 21.21 -11.75 -4.66
C PRO A 64 20.91 -10.56 -3.74
N ALA A 65 21.79 -9.57 -3.70
CA ALA A 65 21.62 -8.35 -2.92
C ALA A 65 20.36 -7.57 -3.35
N PHE A 66 20.09 -7.48 -4.66
CA PHE A 66 18.87 -6.85 -5.15
C PHE A 66 17.62 -7.61 -4.72
N VAL A 67 17.61 -8.94 -4.81
CA VAL A 67 16.49 -9.77 -4.32
C VAL A 67 16.24 -9.53 -2.83
N ARG A 68 17.29 -9.52 -2.00
CA ARG A 68 17.16 -9.27 -0.56
C ARG A 68 16.68 -7.86 -0.27
N PHE A 69 17.16 -6.86 -1.01
CA PHE A 69 16.68 -5.48 -0.90
C PHE A 69 15.17 -5.38 -1.17
N ILE A 70 14.69 -5.98 -2.27
CA ILE A 70 13.25 -6.04 -2.56
C ILE A 70 12.51 -6.80 -1.45
N GLY A 71 13.10 -7.86 -0.89
CA GLY A 71 12.52 -8.57 0.26
C GLY A 71 12.31 -7.68 1.49
N VAL A 72 13.29 -6.82 1.83
CA VAL A 72 13.15 -5.83 2.91
C VAL A 72 12.07 -4.80 2.59
N VAL A 73 12.05 -4.28 1.34
CA VAL A 73 11.05 -3.31 0.90
C VAL A 73 9.64 -3.89 0.98
N ASP A 74 9.44 -5.13 0.50
CA ASP A 74 8.18 -5.84 0.57
C ASP A 74 7.72 -6.00 2.02
N LEU A 75 8.60 -6.48 2.90
CA LEU A 75 8.27 -6.69 4.30
C LEU A 75 7.93 -5.37 5.02
N ALA A 76 8.69 -4.31 4.75
CA ALA A 76 8.42 -2.98 5.28
C ALA A 76 7.08 -2.42 4.79
N GLY A 77 6.74 -2.60 3.51
CA GLY A 77 5.45 -2.22 2.94
C GLY A 77 4.29 -2.97 3.59
N GLY A 78 4.41 -4.29 3.71
CA GLY A 78 3.36 -5.14 4.29
C GLY A 78 3.12 -4.89 5.78
N ILE A 79 4.19 -4.69 6.57
CA ILE A 79 4.07 -4.31 7.99
C ILE A 79 3.54 -2.88 8.10
N GLY A 80 4.09 -1.95 7.33
CA GLY A 80 3.77 -0.52 7.39
C GLY A 80 2.33 -0.19 6.99
N ILE A 81 1.72 -0.96 6.09
CA ILE A 81 0.33 -0.72 5.68
C ILE A 81 -0.68 -1.18 6.74
N LEU A 82 -0.29 -2.07 7.67
CA LEU A 82 -1.21 -2.67 8.62
C LEU A 82 -0.96 -2.24 10.07
N LEU A 83 0.29 -2.29 10.54
CA LEU A 83 0.60 -2.11 11.96
C LEU A 83 0.31 -0.70 12.51
N PRO A 84 0.65 0.41 11.82
CA PRO A 84 0.31 1.77 12.28
C PRO A 84 -1.20 2.00 12.34
N ALA A 85 -1.95 1.39 11.39
CA ALA A 85 -3.41 1.43 11.37
C ALA A 85 -4.04 0.67 12.55
N LEU A 86 -3.53 -0.53 12.88
CA LEU A 86 -4.03 -1.35 13.98
C LEU A 86 -3.73 -0.73 15.36
N THR A 87 -2.49 -0.28 15.55
CA THR A 87 -2.03 0.30 16.82
C THR A 87 -2.57 1.71 17.03
N ARG A 88 -2.85 2.42 15.92
CA ARG A 88 -3.12 3.85 15.84
C ARG A 88 -1.95 4.74 16.27
N ILE A 89 -0.73 4.22 16.21
CA ILE A 89 0.51 4.96 16.43
C ILE A 89 1.02 5.42 15.06
N GLN A 90 1.13 6.74 14.86
CA GLN A 90 1.47 7.36 13.56
C GLN A 90 0.76 6.75 12.33
N PRO A 91 -0.60 6.74 12.26
CA PRO A 91 -1.35 6.13 11.14
C PRO A 91 -1.00 6.68 9.74
N ARG A 92 -0.36 7.84 9.65
CA ARG A 92 0.19 8.38 8.40
C ARG A 92 1.21 7.45 7.75
N LEU A 93 1.91 6.62 8.52
CA LEU A 93 2.82 5.60 8.00
C LEU A 93 2.08 4.56 7.15
N THR A 94 0.82 4.24 7.45
CA THR A 94 -0.01 3.37 6.58
C THR A 94 -0.24 3.99 5.22
N VAL A 95 -0.47 5.30 5.15
CA VAL A 95 -0.65 6.02 3.87
C VAL A 95 0.65 6.01 3.07
N LEU A 96 1.79 6.29 3.72
CA LEU A 96 3.10 6.25 3.06
C LEU A 96 3.48 4.85 2.59
N ALA A 97 3.19 3.82 3.38
CA ALA A 97 3.39 2.42 3.00
C ALA A 97 2.52 2.05 1.79
N ALA A 98 1.23 2.42 1.79
CA ALA A 98 0.36 2.19 0.65
C ALA A 98 0.87 2.87 -0.64
N LEU A 99 1.39 4.10 -0.53
CA LEU A 99 2.03 4.78 -1.66
C LEU A 99 3.30 4.05 -2.12
N GLY A 100 4.16 3.65 -1.20
CA GLY A 100 5.38 2.88 -1.50
C GLY A 100 5.06 1.55 -2.18
N CYS A 101 4.06 0.82 -1.69
CA CYS A 101 3.56 -0.41 -2.32
C CYS A 101 3.05 -0.15 -3.73
N ALA A 102 2.27 0.93 -3.95
CA ALA A 102 1.79 1.28 -5.28
C ALA A 102 2.95 1.60 -6.25
N VAL A 103 3.92 2.42 -5.83
CA VAL A 103 5.12 2.73 -6.62
C VAL A 103 5.90 1.45 -6.95
N LEU A 104 6.11 0.58 -5.96
CA LEU A 104 6.79 -0.69 -6.18
C LEU A 104 6.07 -1.56 -7.22
N GLN A 105 4.73 -1.60 -7.20
CA GLN A 105 3.97 -2.38 -8.18
C GLN A 105 4.04 -1.80 -9.59
N VAL A 106 4.15 -0.47 -9.76
CA VAL A 106 4.41 0.13 -11.08
C VAL A 106 5.80 -0.29 -11.59
N LEU A 107 6.82 -0.21 -10.73
CA LEU A 107 8.18 -0.60 -11.10
C LEU A 107 8.28 -2.10 -11.41
N ALA A 108 7.63 -2.93 -10.59
CA ALA A 108 7.60 -4.38 -10.78
C ALA A 108 6.84 -4.76 -12.06
N PHE A 109 5.72 -4.10 -12.37
CA PHE A 109 5.01 -4.30 -13.63
C PHE A 109 5.93 -4.03 -14.82
N ALA A 110 6.62 -2.88 -14.83
CA ALA A 110 7.55 -2.54 -15.90
C ALA A 110 8.73 -3.53 -15.99
N PHE A 111 9.27 -3.96 -14.85
CA PHE A 111 10.33 -4.95 -14.76
C PHE A 111 9.92 -6.31 -15.36
N HIS A 112 8.76 -6.84 -14.98
CA HIS A 112 8.26 -8.12 -15.50
C HIS A 112 7.86 -8.01 -16.98
N ALA A 113 7.22 -6.91 -17.39
CA ALA A 113 6.85 -6.68 -18.78
C ALA A 113 8.08 -6.61 -19.71
N TYR A 114 9.14 -5.91 -19.28
CA TYR A 114 10.41 -5.83 -20.03
C TYR A 114 11.06 -7.21 -20.22
N ARG A 115 10.84 -8.12 -19.28
CA ARG A 115 11.38 -9.50 -19.29
C ARG A 115 10.47 -10.50 -20.00
N GLY A 116 9.30 -10.07 -20.47
CA GLY A 116 8.31 -10.94 -21.11
C GLY A 116 7.54 -11.85 -20.15
N GLU A 117 7.60 -11.59 -18.83
CA GLU A 117 6.94 -12.36 -17.77
C GLU A 117 5.48 -11.88 -17.60
N PHE A 118 4.72 -11.94 -18.69
CA PHE A 118 3.36 -11.36 -18.78
C PHE A 118 2.36 -12.02 -17.82
N GLU A 119 2.60 -13.27 -17.45
CA GLU A 119 1.79 -14.04 -16.50
C GLU A 119 1.78 -13.44 -15.08
N VAL A 120 2.79 -12.65 -14.72
CA VAL A 120 2.89 -12.01 -13.39
C VAL A 120 2.08 -10.71 -13.33
N LEU A 121 1.90 -10.02 -14.47
CA LEU A 121 1.33 -8.67 -14.52
C LEU A 121 -0.07 -8.53 -13.92
N PRO A 122 -1.00 -9.51 -14.04
CA PRO A 122 -2.29 -9.43 -13.37
C PRO A 122 -2.16 -9.25 -11.85
N VAL A 123 -1.20 -9.93 -11.21
CA VAL A 123 -0.95 -9.78 -9.76
C VAL A 123 -0.43 -8.37 -9.46
N ASN A 124 0.47 -7.82 -10.28
CA ASN A 124 0.94 -6.44 -10.11
C ASN A 124 -0.21 -5.44 -10.20
N VAL A 125 -1.11 -5.59 -11.18
CA VAL A 125 -2.26 -4.71 -11.37
C VAL A 125 -3.22 -4.77 -10.18
N VAL A 126 -3.52 -5.98 -9.67
CA VAL A 126 -4.38 -6.14 -8.49
C VAL A 126 -3.76 -5.51 -7.25
N LEU A 127 -2.48 -5.78 -6.97
CA LEU A 127 -1.79 -5.21 -5.82
C LEU A 127 -1.62 -3.68 -5.93
N LEU A 128 -1.40 -3.17 -7.14
CA LEU A 128 -1.39 -1.74 -7.42
C LEU A 128 -2.75 -1.11 -7.12
N ALA A 129 -3.84 -1.70 -7.62
CA ALA A 129 -5.19 -1.20 -7.41
C ALA A 129 -5.57 -1.19 -5.93
N LEU A 130 -5.28 -2.28 -5.20
CA LEU A 130 -5.53 -2.36 -3.76
C LEU A 130 -4.68 -1.32 -2.99
N SER A 131 -3.41 -1.17 -3.33
CA SER A 131 -2.52 -0.20 -2.66
C SER A 131 -2.97 1.24 -2.91
N ALA A 132 -3.32 1.58 -4.15
CA ALA A 132 -3.87 2.89 -4.51
C ALA A 132 -5.21 3.16 -3.81
N PHE A 133 -6.07 2.15 -3.72
CA PHE A 133 -7.34 2.25 -2.99
C PHE A 133 -7.13 2.52 -1.49
N VAL A 134 -6.19 1.82 -0.85
CA VAL A 134 -5.82 2.08 0.54
C VAL A 134 -5.21 3.47 0.70
N PHE A 135 -4.30 3.88 -0.19
CA PHE A 135 -3.68 5.20 -0.17
C PHE A 135 -4.74 6.30 -0.20
N TRP A 136 -5.63 6.28 -1.19
CA TRP A 136 -6.73 7.24 -1.31
C TRP A 136 -7.68 7.17 -0.10
N GLY A 137 -8.10 5.96 0.25
CA GLY A 137 -9.07 5.74 1.31
C GLY A 137 -8.57 6.17 2.68
N ARG A 138 -7.30 5.96 3.01
CA ARG A 138 -6.74 6.33 4.33
C ARG A 138 -6.14 7.73 4.38
N SER A 139 -5.82 8.34 3.23
CA SER A 139 -5.38 9.73 3.18
C SER A 139 -6.53 10.72 3.28
N GLN A 140 -7.68 10.41 2.66
CA GLN A 140 -8.76 11.39 2.46
C GLN A 140 -10.14 10.85 2.88
N ALA A 141 -10.58 9.72 2.31
CA ALA A 141 -11.99 9.32 2.43
C ALA A 141 -12.39 8.75 3.82
N ALA A 142 -11.46 8.07 4.48
CA ALA A 142 -11.67 7.27 5.70
C ALA A 142 -10.41 7.24 6.59
N PRO A 143 -9.85 8.40 6.98
CA PRO A 143 -8.59 8.46 7.74
C PRO A 143 -8.71 7.76 9.10
N ILE A 144 -7.61 7.17 9.54
CA ILE A 144 -7.48 6.59 10.89
C ILE A 144 -6.89 7.66 11.80
N LEU A 145 -7.64 8.04 12.83
CA LEU A 145 -7.18 9.00 13.82
C LEU A 145 -6.11 8.36 14.72
N PRO A 146 -5.02 9.08 15.05
CA PRO A 146 -4.05 8.63 16.05
C PRO A 146 -4.72 8.32 17.39
N ARG A 147 -4.12 7.41 18.17
CA ARG A 147 -4.45 7.26 19.60
C ARG A 147 -4.02 8.55 20.31
N ALA A 148 -4.87 9.07 21.20
CA ALA A 148 -4.56 10.19 22.07
C ALA A 148 -3.48 9.81 23.09
#